data_AF-X0RYP7-F1
#
_entry.id   AF-X0RYP7-F1
#
_cell.length_a   1.000
_cell.length_b   1.000
_cell.length_c   1.000
_cell.angle_alpha   90.00
_cell.angle_beta   90.00
_cell.angle_gamma   90.00
#
_symmetry.space_group_name_H-M   'P 1'
#
loop_
_entity.id
_entity.type
_entity.pdbx_description
1 polymer ?
#
loop_
_entity_poly.entity_id
_entity_poly.type
_entity_poly.pdbx_seq_one_letter_code
_entity_poly.pdbx_strand_id
1 'polypeptide(L)' 'MNKWTEIFLGLIFVLAAVLVAYYSLSWFDAALAVLKGGLLLFVLGIGIILIMLGISELKG' A
#
# COMPACT_ATOMS: atom_id res chain seq x y z
N MET A 1 -11.07 -1.47 14.24
CA MET A 1 -9.96 -1.18 15.19
C MET A 1 -10.19 0.24 15.71
N ASN A 2 -9.25 0.91 16.38
CA ASN A 2 -9.42 2.37 16.50
C ASN A 2 -9.24 2.95 15.09
N LYS A 3 -10.12 3.84 14.66
CA LYS A 3 -10.06 4.57 13.39
C LYS A 3 -8.67 5.17 13.09
N TRP A 4 -8.00 5.68 14.14
CA TRP A 4 -6.62 6.16 14.04
C TRP A 4 -5.62 5.06 13.69
N THR A 5 -5.84 3.84 14.18
CA THR A 5 -5.02 2.65 13.87
C THR A 5 -5.21 2.21 12.41
N GLU A 6 -6.41 2.33 11.84
CA GLU A 6 -6.68 1.99 10.43
C GLU A 6 -6.00 2.95 9.48
N ILE A 7 -6.05 4.25 9.77
CA ILE A 7 -5.32 5.27 9.00
C ILE A 7 -3.81 5.04 9.12
N PHE A 8 -3.32 4.78 10.33
CA PHE A 8 -1.89 4.55 10.56
C PHE A 8 -1.39 3.30 9.83
N LEU A 9 -2.13 2.18 9.89
CA LEU A 9 -1.79 0.96 9.15
C LEU A 9 -1.86 1.16 7.64
N GLY A 10 -2.90 1.86 7.16
CA GLY A 10 -3.00 2.19 5.74
C GLY A 10 -1.83 3.04 5.25
N LEU A 11 -1.41 4.02 6.05
CA LEU A 11 -0.22 4.84 5.77
C LEU A 11 1.06 4.00 5.74
N ILE A 12 1.22 3.05 6.67
CA ILE A 12 2.36 2.12 6.67
C ILE A 12 2.39 1.30 5.38
N PHE A 13 1.26 0.76 4.93
CA PHE A 13 1.22 -0.02 3.69
C PHE A 13 1.56 0.83 2.46
N VAL A 14 1.07 2.06 2.38
CA VAL A 14 1.42 2.97 1.28
C VAL A 14 2.92 3.30 1.31
N LEU A 15 3.47 3.64 2.48
CA LEU A 15 4.91 3.95 2.62
C LEU A 15 5.79 2.74 2.29
N ALA A 16 5.41 1.54 2.76
CA ALA A 16 6.11 0.31 2.46
C ALA A 16 6.08 0.01 0.96
N ALA A 17 4.92 0.17 0.29
CA ALA A 17 4.81 -0.01 -1.15
C ALA A 17 5.71 0.97 -1.92
N VAL A 18 5.75 2.24 -1.52
CA VAL A 18 6.61 3.26 -2.14
C VAL A 18 8.09 2.95 -1.93
N LEU A 19 8.49 2.56 -0.72
CA LEU A 19 9.87 2.16 -0.42
C LEU A 19 10.28 0.94 -1.25
N VAL A 20 9.43 -0.09 -1.31
CA VAL A 20 9.69 -1.29 -2.11
C VAL A 20 9.81 -0.93 -3.58
N ALA A 21 8.96 -0.06 -4.11
CA ALA A 21 9.03 0.41 -5.49
C ALA A 21 10.35 1.15 -5.78
N TYR A 22 10.75 2.04 -4.86
CA TYR A 22 11.97 2.84 -5.00
C TYR A 22 13.23 1.97 -5.00
N TYR A 23 13.37 1.04 -4.06
CA TYR A 23 14.53 0.14 -4.00
C TYR A 23 14.51 -0.98 -5.07
N SER A 24 13.41 -1.10 -5.81
CA SER A 24 13.16 -2.11 -6.84
C SER A 24 13.46 -1.64 -8.27
N LEU A 25 14.17 -0.53 -8.44
CA LEU A 25 14.44 0.12 -9.74
C LEU A 25 15.07 -0.77 -10.81
N SER A 26 15.59 -1.96 -10.47
CA SER A 26 16.17 -2.91 -11.42
C SER A 26 15.48 -4.29 -11.36
N TRP A 27 14.36 -4.45 -12.07
CA TRP A 27 13.71 -5.75 -12.27
C TRP A 27 14.09 -6.31 -13.63
N PHE A 28 15.18 -7.09 -13.67
CA PHE A 28 15.75 -7.59 -14.92
C PHE A 28 14.94 -8.75 -15.55
N ASP A 29 13.98 -9.35 -14.83
CA ASP A 29 13.13 -10.46 -15.30
C ASP A 29 11.68 -10.02 -15.54
N ALA A 30 11.17 -10.17 -16.77
CA ALA A 30 9.84 -9.67 -17.16
C ALA A 30 8.68 -10.34 -16.39
N ALA A 31 8.67 -11.67 -16.24
CA ALA A 31 7.61 -12.37 -15.50
C ALA A 31 7.62 -12.03 -14.00
N LEU A 32 8.82 -11.90 -13.43
CA LEU A 32 9.02 -11.54 -12.03
C LEU A 32 8.64 -10.07 -11.77
N ALA A 33 8.90 -9.20 -12.75
CA ALA A 33 8.53 -7.79 -12.71
C ALA A 33 7.00 -7.61 -12.66
N VAL A 34 6.26 -8.37 -13.47
CA VAL A 34 4.79 -8.34 -13.44
C VAL A 34 4.26 -8.86 -12.11
N LEU A 35 4.81 -9.97 -11.60
CA LEU A 35 4.38 -10.54 -10.31
C LEU A 35 4.65 -9.56 -9.15
N LYS A 36 5.87 -9.01 -9.06
CA LYS A 36 6.26 -8.06 -8.01
C LYS A 36 5.48 -6.75 -8.14
N GLY A 37 5.29 -6.24 -9.36
CA GLY A 37 4.50 -5.04 -9.64
C GLY A 37 3.03 -5.21 -9.27
N GLY A 38 2.44 -6.36 -9.62
CA GLY A 38 1.07 -6.70 -9.22
C GLY A 38 0.90 -6.81 -7.71
N LEU A 39 1.86 -7.44 -7.03
CA LEU A 39 1.86 -7.51 -5.56
C LEU A 39 1.97 -6.12 -4.93
N LEU A 40 2.79 -5.24 -5.52
CA LEU A 40 3.01 -3.88 -5.06
C LEU A 40 1.73 -3.04 -5.21
N LEU A 41 1.05 -3.13 -6.36
CA LEU A 41 -0.24 -2.48 -6.58
C LEU A 41 -1.32 -3.02 -5.64
N PHE A 42 -1.31 -4.32 -5.34
CA PHE A 42 -2.24 -4.92 -4.38
C PHE A 42 -2.05 -4.38 -2.96
N VAL A 43 -0.80 -4.32 -2.47
CA VAL A 43 -0.46 -3.75 -1.16
C VAL A 43 -0.81 -2.26 -1.10
N LEU A 44 -0.50 -1.50 -2.16
CA LEU A 44 -0.87 -0.09 -2.28
C LEU A 44 -2.39 0.09 -2.21
N GLY A 45 -3.15 -0.73 -2.93
CA GLY A 45 -4.61 -0.72 -2.94
C GLY A 45 -5.22 -0.97 -1.56
N ILE A 46 -4.70 -1.97 -0.82
CA ILE A 46 -5.12 -2.22 0.57
C ILE A 46 -4.83 -1.02 1.45
N GLY A 47 -3.64 -0.42 1.33
CA GLY A 47 -3.27 0.77 2.10
C GLY A 47 -4.23 1.93 1.86
N ILE A 48 -4.57 2.21 0.60
CA ILE A 48 -5.54 3.25 0.22
C ILE A 48 -6.92 2.95 0.82
N ILE A 49 -7.41 1.70 0.72
CA ILE A 49 -8.73 1.32 1.26
C ILE A 49 -8.77 1.53 2.78
N LEU A 50 -7.74 1.14 3.52
CA LEU A 50 -7.68 1.33 4.97
C LEU A 50 -7.67 2.82 5.37
N ILE A 51 -6.95 3.66 4.62
CA ILE A 51 -6.97 5.11 4.83
C ILE A 51 -8.38 5.66 4.58
N MET A 52 -9.02 5.27 3.47
CA MET A 52 -10.36 5.74 3.13
C MET A 52 -11.40 5.30 4.18
N LEU A 53 -11.32 4.06 4.65
CA LEU A 53 -12.20 3.52 5.69
C LEU A 53 -12.06 4.33 6.99
N GLY A 54 -10.83 4.51 7.47
CA GLY A 54 -10.58 5.27 8.70
C GLY A 54 -10.98 6.74 8.58
N ILE A 55 -10.80 7.38 7.42
CA ILE A 55 -11.27 8.76 7.17
C ILE A 55 -12.80 8.84 7.14
N SER A 56 -13.48 7.86 6.55
CA SER A 56 -14.94 7.83 6.50
C SER A 56 -15.55 7.81 7.91
N GLU A 57 -14.94 7.06 8.83
CA GLU A 57 -15.35 7.02 10.23
C GLU A 57 -14.96 8.27 11.05
N LEU A 58 -14.02 9.09 10.56
CA LEU A 58 -13.71 10.40 11.16
C LEU A 58 -14.69 11.50 10.75
N LYS A 59 -15.35 11.34 9.59
CA LYS A 59 -16.34 12.28 9.08
C LYS A 59 -17.75 12.03 9.59
N GLY A 60 -18.04 10.83 10.09
CA GLY A 60 -19.29 10.51 10.81
C GLY A 60 -19.26 11.01 12.25
#